data_AF-A0A395RF68-F1
#
_entry.id   AF-A0A395RF68-F1
#
_cell.length_a   1.000
_cell.length_b   1.000
_cell.length_c   1.000
_cell.angle_alpha   90.00
_cell.angle_beta   90.00
_cell.angle_gamma   90.00
#
_symmetry.space_group_name_H-M   'P 1'
#
loop_
_entity.id
_entity.type
_entity.pdbx_description
1 polymer ?
#
loop_
_entity_poly.entity_id
_entity_poly.type
_entity_poly.pdbx_seq_one_letter_code
_entity_poly.pdbx_strand_id
1 'polypeptide(L)'
;PEDDTTTWWVPLGLEGKKDHTGIASLSLTSKEDTIRDVDEDFYKLNSGATGFYRVNYPPERLAKLSTQLEKLSTEDKISIIGSTADLAFAGNGTTPALLTFLEGFGKETHTLVWRQVLDSIGGVKSVFGEDESIKKALDNFTLKLINEKVKEVGWEFPEGEDYLTGILRKEIIGVAVASGHPGVTEEALKRFNAWVEDPEANPIPAPLRVAVWRAAIIKEPARTVEILKKEWLNTKSIDGKLLSLSVLGTVKDTEILKKDVIPFNFNQSPPSNAVPAGDMHVLGGSVANNVVGRPVQWQFMKDNWDAVITKLGNPVVVDRYMNLSLSRFTDVSAVEDIEKFMADKDTSSFNRTLGTVKDKIRGRAAYRERDSEKLKEWLSAHGYA
;
A
#
# COMPACT_ATOMS: atom_id res chain seq x y z
N PRO A 1 -25.46 10.46 -3.44
CA PRO A 1 -25.49 11.03 -4.82
C PRO A 1 -26.70 11.94 -5.07
N GLU A 2 -27.88 11.61 -4.52
CA GLU A 2 -29.11 12.37 -4.75
C GLU A 2 -29.11 13.79 -4.14
N ASP A 3 -28.26 14.07 -3.14
CA ASP A 3 -28.17 15.38 -2.48
C ASP A 3 -27.10 16.33 -3.06
N ASP A 4 -26.31 15.93 -4.07
CA ASP A 4 -25.28 16.80 -4.64
C ASP A 4 -25.79 17.57 -5.86
N THR A 5 -26.14 18.84 -5.64
CA THR A 5 -26.53 19.79 -6.71
C THR A 5 -25.35 20.59 -7.25
N THR A 6 -24.13 20.34 -6.78
CA THR A 6 -22.97 21.15 -7.13
C THR A 6 -22.59 20.96 -8.60
N THR A 7 -22.34 22.08 -9.28
CA THR A 7 -21.85 22.11 -10.66
C THR A 7 -20.59 22.95 -10.68
N TRP A 8 -19.52 22.41 -11.26
CA TRP A 8 -18.27 23.12 -11.48
C TRP A 8 -18.10 23.45 -12.95
N TRP A 9 -17.42 24.55 -13.23
CA TRP A 9 -16.80 24.75 -14.54
C TRP A 9 -15.54 23.89 -14.59
N VAL A 10 -15.53 22.85 -15.42
CA VAL A 10 -14.43 21.87 -15.49
C VAL A 10 -13.69 21.98 -16.82
N PRO A 11 -12.44 22.45 -16.86
CA PRO A 11 -11.63 22.42 -18.08
C PRO A 11 -11.23 20.97 -18.40
N LEU A 12 -11.74 20.44 -19.51
CA LEU A 12 -11.68 19.00 -19.82
C LEU A 12 -10.31 18.52 -20.29
N GLY A 13 -9.49 19.40 -20.86
CA GLY A 13 -8.15 19.06 -21.35
C GLY A 13 -8.14 17.84 -22.27
N LEU A 14 -9.05 17.80 -23.25
CA LEU A 14 -9.25 16.67 -24.16
C LEU A 14 -8.14 16.62 -25.21
N GLU A 15 -7.41 15.51 -25.29
CA GLU A 15 -6.63 15.14 -26.48
C GLU A 15 -7.35 14.00 -27.23
N GLY A 16 -7.22 13.97 -28.56
CA GLY A 16 -7.94 13.01 -29.41
C GLY A 16 -9.24 13.54 -30.00
N LYS A 17 -9.36 14.86 -30.20
CA LYS A 17 -10.46 15.44 -30.98
C LYS A 17 -10.08 15.42 -32.47
N LYS A 18 -10.97 14.93 -33.34
CA LYS A 18 -10.78 14.91 -34.79
C LYS A 18 -10.55 16.33 -35.31
N ASP A 19 -9.66 16.44 -36.30
CA ASP A 19 -9.26 17.71 -36.93
C ASP A 19 -8.67 18.76 -35.96
N HIS A 20 -8.24 18.33 -34.76
CA HIS A 20 -7.58 19.20 -33.77
C HIS A 20 -6.30 18.57 -33.25
N THR A 21 -5.18 19.28 -33.37
CA THR A 21 -3.88 18.81 -32.88
C THR A 21 -3.66 19.25 -31.44
N GLY A 22 -3.29 18.31 -30.58
CA GLY A 22 -3.00 18.57 -29.16
C GLY A 22 -4.25 18.73 -28.30
N ILE A 23 -4.15 19.55 -27.25
CA ILE A 23 -5.20 19.71 -26.24
C ILE A 23 -6.31 20.62 -26.78
N ALA A 24 -7.53 20.12 -26.85
CA ALA A 24 -8.73 20.87 -27.17
C ALA A 24 -9.20 21.67 -25.94
N SER A 25 -9.43 22.97 -26.13
CA SER A 25 -9.98 23.86 -25.10
C SER A 25 -11.50 23.66 -25.01
N LEU A 26 -11.91 22.66 -24.22
CA LEU A 26 -13.30 22.35 -23.93
C LEU A 26 -13.53 22.46 -22.42
N SER A 27 -14.73 22.86 -22.02
CA SER A 27 -15.13 22.90 -20.62
C SER A 27 -16.52 22.31 -20.43
N LEU A 28 -16.69 21.51 -19.39
CA LEU A 28 -18.00 21.06 -18.93
C LEU A 28 -18.58 22.12 -17.98
N THR A 29 -19.76 22.63 -18.29
CA THR A 29 -20.44 23.71 -17.52
C THR A 29 -21.79 23.29 -16.95
N SER A 30 -22.26 22.11 -17.34
CA SER A 30 -23.48 21.43 -16.91
C SER A 30 -23.13 20.08 -16.27
N LYS A 31 -24.12 19.41 -15.67
CA LYS A 31 -23.92 18.06 -15.10
C LYS A 31 -23.53 17.01 -16.14
N GLU A 32 -23.98 17.19 -17.37
CA GLU A 32 -23.71 16.31 -18.51
C GLU A 32 -23.57 17.12 -19.79
N ASP A 33 -22.78 16.62 -20.72
CA ASP A 33 -22.63 17.16 -22.08
C ASP A 33 -22.15 16.03 -23.02
N THR A 34 -22.31 16.22 -24.33
CA THR A 34 -21.87 15.27 -25.36
C THR A 34 -20.80 15.91 -26.25
N ILE A 35 -19.57 15.41 -26.16
CA ILE A 35 -18.48 15.86 -27.03
C ILE A 35 -18.50 15.03 -28.32
N ARG A 36 -18.72 15.70 -29.46
CA ARG A 36 -18.66 15.07 -30.78
C ARG A 36 -17.25 15.11 -31.35
N ASP A 37 -17.05 14.29 -32.38
CA ASP A 37 -15.82 14.24 -33.18
C ASP A 37 -14.60 13.85 -32.35
N VAL A 38 -14.77 12.83 -31.50
CA VAL A 38 -13.66 12.21 -30.75
C VAL A 38 -13.08 11.07 -31.60
N ASP A 39 -11.75 10.96 -31.61
CA ASP A 39 -11.04 9.83 -32.18
C ASP A 39 -11.18 8.61 -31.26
N GLU A 40 -11.91 7.60 -31.71
CA GLU A 40 -12.07 6.33 -31.01
C GLU A 40 -10.75 5.53 -30.94
N ASP A 41 -9.75 5.88 -31.77
CA ASP A 41 -8.43 5.28 -31.62
C ASP A 41 -7.75 5.70 -30.33
N PHE A 42 -7.67 7.01 -30.11
CA PHE A 42 -7.00 7.58 -28.96
C PHE A 42 -7.74 8.82 -28.50
N TYR A 43 -8.16 8.79 -27.24
CA TYR A 43 -8.56 9.99 -26.52
C TYR A 43 -8.18 9.88 -25.06
N LYS A 44 -7.91 11.03 -24.45
CA LYS A 44 -7.74 11.20 -23.01
C LYS A 44 -8.27 12.57 -22.58
N LEU A 45 -8.83 12.62 -21.39
CA LEU A 45 -9.22 13.81 -20.67
C LEU A 45 -8.19 14.13 -19.58
N ASN A 46 -8.23 15.37 -19.10
CA ASN A 46 -7.30 15.91 -18.11
C ASN A 46 -5.82 15.76 -18.52
N SER A 47 -5.51 16.08 -19.78
CA SER A 47 -4.14 16.01 -20.28
C SER A 47 -3.17 16.81 -19.40
N GLY A 48 -2.04 16.18 -19.06
CA GLY A 48 -1.02 16.71 -18.18
C GLY A 48 -1.44 16.80 -16.72
N ALA A 49 -2.59 16.21 -16.34
CA ALA A 49 -3.15 16.23 -14.99
C ALA A 49 -3.33 17.65 -14.41
N THR A 50 -3.67 18.62 -15.26
CA THR A 50 -3.73 20.05 -14.89
C THR A 50 -5.03 20.43 -14.19
N GLY A 51 -6.10 19.64 -14.35
CA GLY A 51 -7.40 19.86 -13.73
C GLY A 51 -7.58 19.11 -12.40
N PHE A 52 -8.24 19.77 -11.44
CA PHE A 52 -8.59 19.17 -10.14
C PHE A 52 -9.86 18.32 -10.21
N TYR A 53 -9.77 17.20 -10.91
CA TYR A 53 -10.83 16.19 -11.00
C TYR A 53 -10.24 14.84 -11.41
N ARG A 54 -11.02 13.77 -11.21
CA ARG A 54 -10.66 12.41 -11.63
C ARG A 54 -11.47 12.03 -12.85
N VAL A 55 -10.85 11.30 -13.77
CA VAL A 55 -11.51 10.82 -14.97
C VAL A 55 -11.86 9.36 -14.80
N ASN A 56 -13.13 9.03 -14.98
CA ASN A 56 -13.61 7.65 -15.03
C ASN A 56 -13.71 7.19 -16.49
N TYR A 57 -12.69 6.49 -16.97
CA TYR A 57 -12.70 5.92 -18.31
C TYR A 57 -13.47 4.60 -18.32
N PRO A 58 -14.22 4.30 -19.41
CA PRO A 58 -14.77 2.97 -19.62
C PRO A 58 -13.67 1.89 -19.61
N PRO A 59 -13.96 0.65 -19.14
CA PRO A 59 -12.97 -0.43 -19.07
C PRO A 59 -12.24 -0.71 -20.40
N GLU A 60 -12.96 -0.68 -21.53
CA GLU A 60 -12.42 -0.86 -22.87
C GLU A 60 -11.43 0.25 -23.26
N ARG A 61 -11.67 1.48 -22.79
CA ARG A 61 -10.77 2.60 -23.01
C ARG A 61 -9.50 2.45 -22.18
N LEU A 62 -9.61 2.01 -20.93
CA LEU A 62 -8.47 1.69 -20.07
C LEU A 62 -7.62 0.56 -20.64
N ALA A 63 -8.26 -0.51 -21.13
CA ALA A 63 -7.58 -1.60 -21.82
C ALA A 63 -6.80 -1.10 -23.04
N LYS A 64 -7.39 -0.22 -23.84
CA LYS A 64 -6.70 0.35 -25.01
C LYS A 64 -5.59 1.35 -24.63
N LEU A 65 -5.76 2.13 -23.56
CA LEU A 65 -4.70 3.00 -23.04
C LEU A 65 -3.51 2.20 -22.50
N SER A 66 -3.73 1.00 -21.95
CA SER A 66 -2.66 0.11 -21.48
C SER A 66 -1.67 -0.29 -22.58
N THR A 67 -2.10 -0.26 -23.85
CA THR A 67 -1.25 -0.58 -25.02
C THR A 67 -0.75 0.67 -25.75
N GLN A 68 -1.04 1.87 -25.23
CA GLN A 68 -0.72 3.16 -25.86
C GLN A 68 0.05 4.08 -24.87
N LEU A 69 0.80 3.48 -23.94
CA LEU A 69 1.49 4.22 -22.87
C LEU A 69 2.53 5.22 -23.40
N GLU A 70 3.04 5.01 -24.61
CA GLU A 70 3.93 5.95 -25.31
C GLU A 70 3.24 7.25 -25.74
N LYS A 71 1.91 7.26 -25.81
CA LYS A 71 1.08 8.46 -26.09
C LYS A 71 0.71 9.24 -24.82
N LEU A 72 1.15 8.78 -23.64
CA LEU A 72 0.83 9.37 -22.34
C LEU A 72 2.08 10.00 -21.72
N SER A 73 1.94 11.22 -21.20
CA SER A 73 3.01 11.83 -20.39
C SER A 73 3.17 11.10 -19.05
N THR A 74 4.24 11.40 -18.32
CA THR A 74 4.43 10.91 -16.95
C THR A 74 3.25 11.28 -16.06
N GLU A 75 2.79 12.53 -16.14
CA GLU A 75 1.67 13.08 -15.37
C GLU A 75 0.36 12.40 -15.73
N ASP A 76 0.12 12.15 -17.02
CA ASP A 76 -1.07 11.41 -17.48
C ASP A 76 -1.10 10.01 -16.87
N LYS A 77 0.01 9.27 -16.96
CA LYS A 77 0.09 7.91 -16.41
C LYS A 77 -0.21 7.90 -14.91
N ILE A 78 0.43 8.77 -14.14
CA ILE A 78 0.22 8.87 -12.68
C ILE A 78 -1.24 9.20 -12.38
N SER A 79 -1.80 10.20 -13.07
CA SER A 79 -3.18 10.66 -12.85
C SER A 79 -4.22 9.60 -13.22
N ILE A 80 -4.04 8.90 -14.36
CA ILE A 80 -4.97 7.86 -14.81
C ILE A 80 -4.90 6.64 -13.87
N ILE A 81 -3.70 6.20 -13.46
CA ILE A 81 -3.57 5.10 -12.48
C ILE A 81 -4.26 5.47 -11.18
N GLY A 82 -3.93 6.64 -10.61
CA GLY A 82 -4.52 7.11 -9.35
C GLY A 82 -6.03 7.30 -9.43
N SER A 83 -6.53 7.90 -10.52
CA SER A 83 -7.97 8.04 -10.79
C SER A 83 -8.66 6.69 -10.84
N THR A 84 -8.13 5.76 -11.62
CA THR A 84 -8.72 4.43 -11.79
C THR A 84 -8.74 3.66 -10.46
N ALA A 85 -7.67 3.74 -9.66
CA ALA A 85 -7.58 3.09 -8.37
C ALA A 85 -8.59 3.64 -7.35
N ASP A 86 -8.69 4.97 -7.24
CA ASP A 86 -9.60 5.59 -6.27
C ASP A 86 -11.07 5.49 -6.71
N LEU A 87 -11.35 5.50 -8.03
CA LEU A 87 -12.69 5.24 -8.56
C LEU A 87 -13.10 3.78 -8.37
N ALA A 88 -12.17 2.83 -8.53
CA ALA A 88 -12.39 1.43 -8.20
C ALA A 88 -12.69 1.27 -6.71
N PHE A 89 -11.96 1.94 -5.81
CA PHE A 89 -12.27 1.94 -4.38
C PHE A 89 -13.68 2.51 -4.09
N ALA A 90 -13.99 3.68 -4.65
CA ALA A 90 -15.26 4.38 -4.45
C ALA A 90 -16.48 3.69 -5.08
N GLY A 91 -16.28 2.71 -5.98
CA GLY A 91 -17.35 2.00 -6.67
C GLY A 91 -17.87 2.68 -7.93
N ASN A 92 -17.15 3.67 -8.43
CA ASN A 92 -17.41 4.30 -9.72
C ASN A 92 -16.63 3.62 -10.86
N GLY A 93 -15.61 2.81 -10.53
CA GLY A 93 -14.89 1.93 -11.44
C GLY A 93 -14.84 0.51 -10.88
N THR A 94 -14.01 -0.36 -11.48
CA THR A 94 -13.86 -1.74 -11.02
C THR A 94 -12.38 -2.11 -10.86
N THR A 95 -12.05 -2.96 -9.88
CA THR A 95 -10.69 -3.47 -9.70
C THR A 95 -10.16 -4.20 -10.94
N PRO A 96 -10.95 -5.05 -11.64
CA PRO A 96 -10.54 -5.63 -12.92
C PRO A 96 -10.06 -4.60 -13.96
N ALA A 97 -10.81 -3.49 -14.14
CA ALA A 97 -10.42 -2.45 -15.10
C ALA A 97 -9.10 -1.76 -14.70
N LEU A 98 -8.88 -1.54 -13.40
CA LEU A 98 -7.59 -1.08 -12.88
C LEU A 98 -6.47 -2.06 -13.24
N LEU A 99 -6.63 -3.35 -12.92
CA LEU A 99 -5.57 -4.34 -13.15
C LEU A 99 -5.27 -4.52 -14.64
N THR A 100 -6.28 -4.53 -15.50
CA THR A 100 -6.10 -4.53 -16.96
C THR A 100 -5.30 -3.32 -17.43
N PHE A 101 -5.55 -2.12 -16.89
CA PHE A 101 -4.74 -0.96 -17.23
C PHE A 101 -3.28 -1.13 -16.78
N LEU A 102 -3.07 -1.65 -15.56
CA LEU A 102 -1.75 -1.87 -14.97
C LEU A 102 -0.92 -2.93 -15.69
N GLU A 103 -1.53 -3.90 -16.39
CA GLU A 103 -0.81 -4.93 -17.18
C GLU A 103 0.14 -4.32 -18.22
N GLY A 104 -0.19 -3.14 -18.76
CA GLY A 104 0.63 -2.45 -19.75
C GLY A 104 1.98 -1.92 -19.23
N PHE A 105 2.13 -1.77 -17.91
CA PHE A 105 3.24 -1.03 -17.31
C PHE A 105 4.52 -1.85 -17.10
N GLY A 106 4.57 -3.11 -17.53
CA GLY A 106 5.75 -3.98 -17.34
C GLY A 106 7.06 -3.43 -17.93
N LYS A 107 6.95 -2.55 -18.94
CA LYS A 107 8.08 -1.87 -19.60
C LYS A 107 8.25 -0.40 -19.19
N GLU A 108 7.56 0.06 -18.15
CA GLU A 108 7.69 1.44 -17.67
C GLU A 108 9.13 1.72 -17.19
N THR A 109 9.59 2.96 -17.39
CA THR A 109 10.94 3.39 -17.04
C THR A 109 10.94 4.49 -15.98
N HIS A 110 9.86 5.26 -15.87
CA HIS A 110 9.78 6.39 -14.98
C HIS A 110 9.46 5.96 -13.54
N THR A 111 10.38 6.27 -12.61
CA THR A 111 10.27 5.88 -11.19
C THR A 111 8.96 6.30 -10.53
N LEU A 112 8.50 7.54 -10.75
CA LEU A 112 7.26 8.03 -10.14
C LEU A 112 6.00 7.31 -10.67
N VAL A 113 6.03 6.85 -11.93
CA VAL A 113 4.94 6.06 -12.50
C VAL A 113 4.95 4.68 -11.86
N TRP A 114 6.12 4.04 -11.75
CA TRP A 114 6.26 2.78 -11.03
C TRP A 114 5.75 2.85 -9.60
N ARG A 115 6.11 3.90 -8.85
CA ARG A 115 5.59 4.09 -7.50
C ARG A 115 4.06 4.09 -7.49
N GLN A 116 3.42 4.86 -8.37
CA GLN A 116 1.97 4.91 -8.47
C GLN A 116 1.36 3.53 -8.84
N VAL A 117 2.00 2.76 -9.72
CA VAL A 117 1.61 1.37 -10.05
C VAL A 117 1.67 0.49 -8.80
N LEU A 118 2.81 0.48 -8.11
CA LEU A 118 3.05 -0.37 -6.94
C LEU A 118 2.14 0.00 -5.77
N ASP A 119 1.91 1.29 -5.54
CA ASP A 119 1.01 1.79 -4.50
C ASP A 119 -0.44 1.37 -4.77
N SER A 120 -0.87 1.43 -6.04
CA SER A 120 -2.23 1.01 -6.44
C SER A 120 -2.44 -0.50 -6.23
N ILE A 121 -1.45 -1.31 -6.62
CA ILE A 121 -1.46 -2.76 -6.36
C ILE A 121 -1.46 -3.04 -4.86
N GLY A 122 -0.62 -2.33 -4.09
CA GLY A 122 -0.57 -2.42 -2.63
C GLY A 122 -1.91 -2.08 -1.97
N GLY A 123 -2.59 -1.06 -2.49
CA GLY A 123 -3.95 -0.67 -2.09
C GLY A 123 -4.94 -1.81 -2.24
N VAL A 124 -4.99 -2.44 -3.43
CA VAL A 124 -5.82 -3.62 -3.72
C VAL A 124 -5.46 -4.78 -2.77
N LYS A 125 -4.18 -5.16 -2.69
CA LYS A 125 -3.73 -6.24 -1.79
C LYS A 125 -4.11 -6.00 -0.33
N SER A 126 -4.11 -4.75 0.13
CA SER A 126 -4.46 -4.41 1.51
C SER A 126 -5.92 -4.73 1.85
N VAL A 127 -6.82 -4.71 0.86
CA VAL A 127 -8.26 -4.92 1.02
C VAL A 127 -8.64 -6.37 0.78
N PHE A 128 -8.12 -6.98 -0.29
CA PHE A 128 -8.52 -8.33 -0.71
C PHE A 128 -7.59 -9.44 -0.19
N GLY A 129 -6.51 -9.08 0.51
CA GLY A 129 -5.49 -10.03 0.98
C GLY A 129 -5.93 -11.02 2.07
N GLU A 130 -7.17 -10.90 2.55
CA GLU A 130 -7.81 -11.87 3.47
C GLU A 130 -8.27 -13.15 2.77
N ASP A 131 -8.59 -13.08 1.47
CA ASP A 131 -8.82 -14.29 0.67
C ASP A 131 -7.46 -14.79 0.16
N GLU A 132 -7.04 -15.97 0.62
CA GLU A 132 -5.74 -16.55 0.26
C GLU A 132 -5.60 -16.83 -1.24
N SER A 133 -6.70 -17.14 -1.95
CA SER A 133 -6.68 -17.35 -3.40
C SER A 133 -6.46 -16.05 -4.16
N ILE A 134 -7.18 -14.98 -3.79
CA ILE A 134 -7.00 -13.65 -4.38
C ILE A 134 -5.61 -13.11 -4.04
N LYS A 135 -5.16 -13.26 -2.80
CA LYS A 135 -3.82 -12.84 -2.36
C LYS A 135 -2.73 -13.47 -3.22
N LYS A 136 -2.75 -14.80 -3.37
CA LYS A 136 -1.76 -15.51 -4.19
C LYS A 136 -1.82 -15.07 -5.66
N ALA A 137 -3.01 -14.88 -6.20
CA ALA A 137 -3.16 -14.43 -7.59
C ALA A 137 -2.68 -12.99 -7.81
N LEU A 138 -2.93 -12.08 -6.86
CA LEU A 138 -2.37 -10.72 -6.89
C LEU A 138 -0.85 -10.73 -6.74
N ASP A 139 -0.28 -11.65 -5.96
CA ASP A 139 1.16 -11.86 -5.88
C ASP A 139 1.72 -12.30 -7.24
N ASN A 140 1.09 -13.27 -7.91
CA ASN A 140 1.47 -13.71 -9.26
C ASN A 140 1.37 -12.58 -10.30
N PHE A 141 0.29 -11.81 -10.28
CA PHE A 141 0.12 -10.62 -11.12
C PHE A 141 1.27 -9.64 -10.92
N THR A 142 1.58 -9.33 -9.66
CA THR A 142 2.65 -8.41 -9.30
C THR A 142 4.01 -8.91 -9.79
N LEU A 143 4.30 -10.20 -9.56
CA LEU A 143 5.55 -10.82 -9.96
C LEU A 143 5.73 -10.80 -11.48
N LYS A 144 4.68 -11.13 -12.25
CA LYS A 144 4.71 -11.05 -13.72
C LYS A 144 5.02 -9.63 -14.18
N LEU A 145 4.37 -8.63 -13.58
CA LEU A 145 4.54 -7.23 -13.94
C LEU A 145 5.96 -6.71 -13.69
N ILE A 146 6.57 -7.06 -12.56
CA ILE A 146 7.88 -6.49 -12.15
C ILE A 146 9.08 -7.34 -12.60
N ASN A 147 8.90 -8.54 -13.14
CA ASN A 147 9.97 -9.52 -13.35
C ASN A 147 11.15 -8.99 -14.18
N GLU A 148 10.86 -8.27 -15.27
CA GLU A 148 11.91 -7.65 -16.08
C GLU A 148 12.60 -6.51 -15.32
N LYS A 149 11.81 -5.68 -14.63
CA LYS A 149 12.33 -4.56 -13.84
C LYS A 149 13.23 -5.02 -12.69
N VAL A 150 12.93 -6.14 -12.03
CA VAL A 150 13.78 -6.75 -10.99
C VAL A 150 15.18 -7.04 -11.52
N LYS A 151 15.28 -7.56 -12.75
CA LYS A 151 16.57 -7.88 -13.40
C LYS A 151 17.33 -6.61 -13.81
N GLU A 152 16.60 -5.62 -14.30
CA GLU A 152 17.16 -4.32 -14.72
C GLU A 152 17.72 -3.54 -13.53
N VAL A 153 16.98 -3.48 -12.42
CA VAL A 153 17.46 -2.79 -11.22
C VAL A 153 18.61 -3.61 -10.63
N GLY A 154 18.41 -4.87 -10.24
CA GLY A 154 19.46 -5.61 -9.52
C GLY A 154 19.78 -5.00 -8.14
N TRP A 155 20.83 -5.51 -7.49
CA TRP A 155 21.11 -5.28 -6.06
C TRP A 155 22.15 -4.20 -5.75
N GLU A 156 22.93 -3.78 -6.75
CA GLU A 156 24.12 -2.97 -6.54
C GLU A 156 23.83 -1.47 -6.77
N PHE A 157 24.56 -0.61 -6.06
CA PHE A 157 24.45 0.86 -6.18
C PHE A 157 25.76 1.39 -6.80
N PRO A 158 25.88 1.42 -8.13
CA PRO A 158 27.10 1.87 -8.78
C PRO A 158 27.32 3.37 -8.59
N GLU A 159 28.59 3.79 -8.65
CA GLU A 159 28.96 5.20 -8.57
C GLU A 159 28.35 5.98 -9.76
N GLY A 160 27.78 7.16 -9.47
CA GLY A 160 27.11 7.99 -10.48
C GLY A 160 25.71 7.54 -10.88
N GLU A 161 25.12 6.55 -10.20
CA GLU A 161 23.72 6.17 -10.41
C GLU A 161 22.76 7.33 -10.13
N ASP A 162 21.73 7.47 -10.98
CA ASP A 162 20.64 8.42 -10.74
C ASP A 162 19.89 8.12 -9.43
N TYR A 163 19.61 9.17 -8.66
CA TYR A 163 18.96 9.06 -7.35
C TYR A 163 17.60 8.34 -7.40
N LEU A 164 16.80 8.57 -8.45
CA LEU A 164 15.49 7.92 -8.60
C LEU A 164 15.63 6.43 -8.96
N THR A 165 16.73 6.02 -9.58
CA THR A 165 17.02 4.60 -9.81
C THR A 165 17.25 3.86 -8.49
N GLY A 166 18.03 4.45 -7.57
CA GLY A 166 18.23 3.86 -6.23
C GLY A 166 16.94 3.74 -5.41
N ILE A 167 16.02 4.70 -5.56
CA ILE A 167 14.67 4.64 -4.98
C ILE A 167 13.86 3.50 -5.62
N LEU A 168 13.83 3.43 -6.95
CA LEU A 168 13.08 2.41 -7.68
C LEU A 168 13.57 1.00 -7.32
N ARG A 169 14.89 0.82 -7.19
CA ARG A 169 15.53 -0.42 -6.73
C ARG A 169 14.94 -0.90 -5.41
N LYS A 170 14.90 -0.02 -4.42
CA LYS A 170 14.32 -0.31 -3.10
C LYS A 170 12.87 -0.78 -3.21
N GLU A 171 12.06 -0.08 -3.99
CA GLU A 171 10.63 -0.37 -4.13
C GLU A 171 10.39 -1.70 -4.84
N ILE A 172 11.05 -1.93 -5.98
CA ILE A 172 10.91 -3.15 -6.79
C ILE A 172 11.39 -4.37 -6.02
N ILE A 173 12.58 -4.31 -5.39
CA ILE A 173 13.09 -5.44 -4.58
C ILE A 173 12.18 -5.69 -3.37
N GLY A 174 11.72 -4.63 -2.70
CA GLY A 174 10.80 -4.74 -1.57
C GLY A 174 9.49 -5.43 -1.95
N VAL A 175 8.89 -5.06 -3.08
CA VAL A 175 7.66 -5.68 -3.58
C VAL A 175 7.89 -7.10 -4.07
N ALA A 176 9.03 -7.38 -4.70
CA ALA A 176 9.41 -8.73 -5.11
C ALA A 176 9.51 -9.68 -3.91
N VAL A 177 10.18 -9.27 -2.84
CA VAL A 177 10.22 -10.05 -1.58
C VAL A 177 8.82 -10.19 -0.98
N ALA A 178 8.06 -9.09 -0.90
CA ALA A 178 6.71 -9.09 -0.33
C ALA A 178 5.74 -10.05 -1.04
N SER A 179 5.91 -10.20 -2.36
CA SER A 179 5.10 -11.05 -3.23
C SER A 179 5.70 -12.45 -3.41
N GLY A 180 6.81 -12.77 -2.73
CA GLY A 180 7.38 -14.12 -2.71
C GLY A 180 8.23 -14.49 -3.93
N HIS A 181 8.87 -13.54 -4.61
CA HIS A 181 9.78 -13.82 -5.72
C HIS A 181 10.91 -14.78 -5.26
N PRO A 182 11.05 -15.99 -5.83
CA PRO A 182 12.00 -16.99 -5.32
C PRO A 182 13.46 -16.51 -5.30
N GLY A 183 14.00 -16.08 -6.45
CA GLY A 183 15.40 -15.65 -6.57
C GLY A 183 15.75 -14.42 -5.72
N VAL A 184 14.90 -13.38 -5.73
CA VAL A 184 15.09 -12.19 -4.88
C VAL A 184 15.01 -12.55 -3.40
N THR A 185 14.09 -13.43 -2.98
CA THR A 185 13.95 -13.83 -1.58
C THR A 185 15.15 -14.65 -1.10
N GLU A 186 15.67 -15.53 -1.94
CA GLU A 186 16.88 -16.32 -1.63
C GLU A 186 18.13 -15.45 -1.51
N GLU A 187 18.35 -14.54 -2.46
CA GLU A 187 19.47 -13.59 -2.41
C GLU A 187 19.35 -12.64 -1.21
N ALA A 188 18.14 -12.17 -0.91
CA ALA A 188 17.86 -11.37 0.28
C ALA A 188 18.21 -12.12 1.57
N LEU A 189 17.82 -13.40 1.69
CA LEU A 189 18.15 -14.22 2.85
C LEU A 189 19.66 -14.46 2.97
N LYS A 190 20.35 -14.69 1.85
CA LYS A 190 21.82 -14.81 1.82
C LYS A 190 22.50 -13.55 2.37
N ARG A 191 22.07 -12.37 1.90
CA ARG A 191 22.57 -11.07 2.39
C ARG A 191 22.26 -10.85 3.86
N PHE A 192 21.08 -11.27 4.32
CA PHE A 192 20.73 -11.22 5.74
C PHE A 192 21.68 -12.08 6.58
N ASN A 193 21.93 -13.33 6.18
CA ASN A 193 22.81 -14.23 6.92
C ASN A 193 24.25 -13.71 6.97
N ALA A 194 24.80 -13.22 5.87
CA ALA A 194 26.13 -12.61 5.84
C ALA A 194 26.22 -11.38 6.76
N TRP A 195 25.19 -10.53 6.76
CA TRP A 195 25.11 -9.38 7.68
C TRP A 195 25.01 -9.80 9.15
N VAL A 196 24.31 -10.88 9.48
CA VAL A 196 24.21 -11.40 10.85
C VAL A 196 25.55 -11.97 11.34
N GLU A 197 26.32 -12.59 10.45
CA GLU A 197 27.64 -13.15 10.78
C GLU A 197 28.68 -12.05 11.03
N ASP A 198 28.75 -11.05 10.16
CA ASP A 198 29.65 -9.90 10.29
C ASP A 198 29.00 -8.64 9.68
N PRO A 199 28.35 -7.80 10.50
CA PRO A 199 27.70 -6.57 10.04
C PRO A 199 28.65 -5.52 9.45
N GLU A 200 29.93 -5.52 9.88
CA GLU A 200 30.93 -4.56 9.45
C GLU A 200 31.52 -4.96 8.10
N ALA A 201 31.81 -6.25 7.90
CA ALA A 201 32.28 -6.77 6.63
C ALA A 201 31.16 -6.89 5.57
N ASN A 202 29.91 -7.11 6.00
CA ASN A 202 28.76 -7.32 5.12
C ASN A 202 27.62 -6.32 5.40
N PRO A 203 27.84 -5.00 5.24
CA PRO A 203 26.81 -4.01 5.51
C PRO A 203 25.67 -4.12 4.48
N ILE A 204 24.42 -4.14 4.95
CA ILE A 204 23.25 -4.02 4.07
C ILE A 204 23.06 -2.54 3.70
N PRO A 205 23.02 -2.18 2.40
CA PRO A 205 22.69 -0.82 1.97
C PRO A 205 21.36 -0.37 2.59
N ALA A 206 21.33 0.85 3.14
CA ALA A 206 20.16 1.34 3.86
C ALA A 206 18.83 1.21 3.10
N PRO A 207 18.74 1.48 1.78
CA PRO A 207 17.50 1.29 1.03
C PRO A 207 17.01 -0.16 0.95
N LEU A 208 17.90 -1.15 1.09
CA LEU A 208 17.58 -2.57 0.93
C LEU A 208 17.26 -3.30 2.24
N ARG A 209 17.52 -2.67 3.40
CA ARG A 209 17.32 -3.30 4.72
C ARG A 209 15.92 -3.88 4.91
N VAL A 210 14.88 -3.14 4.53
CA VAL A 210 13.50 -3.63 4.65
C VAL A 210 13.28 -4.91 3.85
N ALA A 211 13.76 -4.97 2.60
CA ALA A 211 13.59 -6.15 1.76
C ALA A 211 14.37 -7.35 2.31
N VAL A 212 15.63 -7.13 2.70
CA VAL A 212 16.52 -8.16 3.26
C VAL A 212 15.96 -8.71 4.57
N TRP A 213 15.59 -7.85 5.52
CA TRP A 213 15.02 -8.25 6.80
C TRP A 213 13.65 -8.91 6.64
N ARG A 214 12.81 -8.43 5.71
CA ARG A 214 11.51 -9.04 5.43
C ARG A 214 11.63 -10.44 4.82
N ALA A 215 12.61 -10.67 3.95
CA ALA A 215 12.88 -12.01 3.41
C ALA A 215 13.25 -12.99 4.54
N ALA A 216 14.07 -12.54 5.49
CA ALA A 216 14.41 -13.31 6.68
C ALA A 216 13.20 -13.58 7.58
N ILE A 217 12.31 -12.59 7.80
CA ILE A 217 11.03 -12.83 8.50
C ILE A 217 10.17 -13.89 7.79
N ILE A 218 10.12 -13.87 6.47
CA ILE A 218 9.34 -14.85 5.68
C ILE A 218 9.90 -16.27 5.83
N LYS A 219 11.23 -16.41 5.91
CA LYS A 219 11.91 -17.72 5.89
C LYS A 219 12.19 -18.28 7.29
N GLU A 220 12.53 -17.42 8.23
CA GLU A 220 13.03 -17.76 9.56
C GLU A 220 12.47 -16.77 10.62
N PRO A 221 11.14 -16.71 10.82
CA PRO A 221 10.49 -15.65 11.59
C PRO A 221 10.98 -15.55 13.04
N ALA A 222 11.08 -16.68 13.76
CA ALA A 222 11.49 -16.68 15.17
C ALA A 222 12.92 -16.13 15.36
N ARG A 223 13.89 -16.68 14.61
CA ARG A 223 15.29 -16.23 14.62
C ARG A 223 15.40 -14.74 14.26
N THR A 224 14.66 -14.32 13.23
CA THR A 224 14.75 -12.95 12.71
C THR A 224 14.11 -11.94 13.66
N VAL A 225 13.00 -12.27 14.33
CA VAL A 225 12.38 -11.41 15.34
C VAL A 225 13.36 -11.11 16.48
N GLU A 226 14.08 -12.12 16.98
CA GLU A 226 15.08 -11.93 18.02
C GLU A 226 16.23 -11.01 17.55
N ILE A 227 16.74 -11.23 16.34
CA ILE A 227 17.81 -10.44 15.75
C ILE A 227 17.38 -8.98 15.56
N LEU A 228 16.19 -8.73 15.01
CA LEU A 228 15.70 -7.37 14.77
C LEU A 228 15.34 -6.63 16.05
N LYS A 229 14.89 -7.31 17.11
CA LYS A 229 14.75 -6.69 18.44
C LYS A 229 16.10 -6.25 19.01
N LYS A 230 17.15 -7.09 18.84
CA LYS A 230 18.52 -6.75 19.26
C LYS A 230 19.08 -5.59 18.43
N GLU A 231 18.89 -5.60 17.12
CA GLU A 231 19.28 -4.50 16.22
C GLU A 231 18.57 -3.21 16.64
N TRP A 232 17.25 -3.25 16.84
CA TRP A 232 16.48 -2.11 17.30
C TRP A 232 17.00 -1.53 18.64
N LEU A 233 17.39 -2.40 19.58
CA LEU A 233 17.89 -1.99 20.88
C LEU A 233 19.27 -1.32 20.78
N ASN A 234 20.16 -1.89 19.97
CA ASN A 234 21.59 -1.57 19.97
C ASN A 234 21.99 -0.54 18.90
N THR A 235 21.23 -0.42 17.82
CA THR A 235 21.58 0.45 16.69
C THR A 235 21.56 1.92 17.09
N LYS A 236 22.56 2.68 16.61
CA LYS A 236 22.63 4.14 16.76
C LYS A 236 21.85 4.88 15.68
N SER A 237 21.43 4.19 14.63
CA SER A 237 20.66 4.76 13.53
C SER A 237 19.18 4.87 13.92
N ILE A 238 18.65 6.10 13.96
CA ILE A 238 17.21 6.34 14.19
C ILE A 238 16.38 5.59 13.14
N ASP A 239 16.76 5.74 11.86
CA ASP A 239 16.10 5.01 10.77
C ASP A 239 16.21 3.50 10.95
N GLY A 240 17.38 2.97 11.36
CA GLY A 240 17.56 1.55 11.66
C GLY A 240 16.54 1.02 12.69
N LYS A 241 16.23 1.81 13.73
CA LYS A 241 15.18 1.46 14.70
C LYS A 241 13.81 1.42 14.05
N LEU A 242 13.41 2.48 13.34
CA LEU A 242 12.07 2.54 12.72
C LEU A 242 11.88 1.45 11.66
N LEU A 243 12.92 1.15 10.87
CA LEU A 243 12.88 0.07 9.89
C LEU A 243 12.72 -1.30 10.57
N SER A 244 13.41 -1.54 11.70
CA SER A 244 13.29 -2.80 12.46
C SER A 244 11.86 -3.00 12.94
N LEU A 245 11.24 -1.95 13.52
CA LEU A 245 9.83 -1.97 13.94
C LEU A 245 8.89 -2.22 12.77
N SER A 246 9.13 -1.58 11.62
CA SER A 246 8.29 -1.78 10.45
C SER A 246 8.32 -3.22 9.95
N VAL A 247 9.49 -3.89 9.98
CA VAL A 247 9.65 -5.27 9.51
C VAL A 247 9.11 -6.28 10.51
N LEU A 248 9.29 -6.05 11.82
CA LEU A 248 8.70 -6.88 12.87
C LEU A 248 7.17 -7.01 12.73
N GLY A 249 6.48 -5.95 12.30
CA GLY A 249 5.02 -5.99 12.09
C GLY A 249 4.57 -6.87 10.91
N THR A 250 5.49 -7.35 10.08
CA THR A 250 5.19 -8.21 8.92
C THR A 250 5.15 -9.71 9.23
N VAL A 251 5.44 -10.11 10.48
CA VAL A 251 5.38 -11.52 10.93
C VAL A 251 3.98 -12.10 10.71
N LYS A 252 3.88 -13.24 10.03
CA LYS A 252 2.60 -13.92 9.78
C LYS A 252 2.27 -15.02 10.78
N ASP A 253 3.26 -15.49 11.54
CA ASP A 253 3.03 -16.48 12.59
C ASP A 253 2.30 -15.82 13.77
N THR A 254 1.06 -16.26 14.02
CA THR A 254 0.20 -15.67 15.05
C THR A 254 0.70 -15.90 16.47
N GLU A 255 1.45 -16.97 16.72
CA GLU A 255 2.00 -17.25 18.05
C GLU A 255 3.19 -16.33 18.33
N ILE A 256 4.06 -16.12 17.36
CA ILE A 256 5.16 -15.13 17.45
C ILE A 256 4.58 -13.71 17.60
N LEU A 257 3.51 -13.37 16.87
CA LEU A 257 2.84 -12.08 17.02
C LEU A 257 2.35 -11.87 18.46
N LYS A 258 1.63 -12.85 19.02
CA LYS A 258 1.05 -12.78 20.38
C LYS A 258 2.10 -12.76 21.48
N LYS A 259 3.15 -13.57 21.36
CA LYS A 259 4.15 -13.77 22.43
C LYS A 259 5.28 -12.76 22.37
N ASP A 260 5.72 -12.40 21.17
CA ASP A 260 6.96 -11.65 20.99
C ASP A 260 6.74 -10.26 20.41
N VAL A 261 5.97 -10.11 19.33
CA VAL A 261 5.96 -8.86 18.56
C VAL A 261 5.03 -7.81 19.20
N ILE A 262 3.77 -8.17 19.45
CA ILE A 262 2.78 -7.24 19.99
C ILE A 262 3.13 -6.83 21.42
N PRO A 263 3.46 -7.75 22.36
CA PRO A 263 3.88 -7.38 23.70
C PRO A 263 5.12 -6.48 23.69
N PHE A 264 6.09 -6.72 22.81
CA PHE A 264 7.27 -5.84 22.69
C PHE A 264 6.89 -4.37 22.39
N ASN A 265 5.82 -4.15 21.62
CA ASN A 265 5.31 -2.80 21.38
C ASN A 265 4.68 -2.17 22.62
N PHE A 266 4.15 -2.96 23.56
CA PHE A 266 3.34 -2.49 24.70
C PHE A 266 3.97 -2.70 26.08
N ASN A 267 5.07 -3.44 26.20
CA ASN A 267 5.84 -3.62 27.44
C ASN A 267 6.34 -2.27 27.99
N GLN A 268 6.64 -2.16 29.28
CA GLN A 268 6.99 -0.86 29.88
C GLN A 268 8.31 -0.28 29.32
N SER A 269 8.30 0.98 28.86
CA SER A 269 9.46 1.71 28.30
C SER A 269 10.59 1.91 29.36
N PRO A 270 11.84 2.32 28.97
CA PRO A 270 13.11 2.05 29.67
C PRO A 270 13.14 2.05 31.20
N PRO A 271 13.97 1.15 31.81
CA PRO A 271 15.12 0.47 31.19
C PRO A 271 14.85 -0.90 30.52
N SER A 272 13.62 -1.18 30.06
CA SER A 272 13.26 -2.49 29.47
C SER A 272 13.35 -2.58 27.94
N ASN A 273 13.37 -3.83 27.45
CA ASN A 273 13.24 -4.23 26.04
C ASN A 273 11.84 -3.93 25.49
N ALA A 274 11.53 -2.65 25.27
CA ALA A 274 10.21 -2.22 24.82
C ALA A 274 10.23 -0.91 24.01
N VAL A 275 9.32 -0.81 23.05
CA VAL A 275 9.22 0.35 22.14
C VAL A 275 8.75 1.60 22.88
N PRO A 276 9.44 2.76 22.78
CA PRO A 276 8.98 4.04 23.33
C PRO A 276 7.64 4.46 22.73
N ALA A 277 6.81 5.13 23.52
CA ALA A 277 5.48 5.58 23.12
C ALA A 277 5.47 6.37 21.79
N GLY A 278 6.49 7.20 21.58
CA GLY A 278 6.67 7.99 20.37
C GLY A 278 6.79 7.15 19.09
N ASP A 279 7.27 5.91 19.18
CA ASP A 279 7.56 5.05 18.02
C ASP A 279 6.60 3.86 17.89
N MET A 280 5.75 3.62 18.90
CA MET A 280 4.82 2.47 18.91
C MET A 280 3.93 2.40 17.66
N HIS A 281 3.59 3.56 17.10
CA HIS A 281 2.77 3.69 15.90
C HIS A 281 3.39 3.06 14.65
N VAL A 282 4.72 2.93 14.58
CA VAL A 282 5.42 2.30 13.44
C VAL A 282 5.17 0.80 13.43
N LEU A 283 5.44 0.12 14.54
CA LEU A 283 5.14 -1.31 14.68
C LEU A 283 3.62 -1.55 14.63
N GLY A 284 2.83 -0.73 15.34
CA GLY A 284 1.38 -0.87 15.39
C GLY A 284 0.70 -0.69 14.03
N GLY A 285 1.15 0.28 13.25
CA GLY A 285 0.68 0.49 11.88
C GLY A 285 1.12 -0.61 10.91
N SER A 286 2.33 -1.16 11.09
CA SER A 286 2.78 -2.32 10.30
C SER A 286 1.93 -3.56 10.58
N VAL A 287 1.68 -3.88 11.86
CA VAL A 287 0.79 -4.98 12.26
C VAL A 287 -0.64 -4.76 11.77
N ALA A 288 -1.14 -3.53 11.74
CA ALA A 288 -2.48 -3.24 11.19
C ALA A 288 -2.60 -3.48 9.67
N ASN A 289 -1.52 -3.27 8.93
CA ASN A 289 -1.45 -3.61 7.49
C ASN A 289 -1.28 -5.11 7.25
N ASN A 290 -0.89 -5.87 8.26
CA ASN A 290 -0.78 -7.32 8.21
C ASN A 290 -2.14 -7.97 8.51
N VAL A 291 -2.68 -8.67 7.52
CA VAL A 291 -4.01 -9.32 7.57
C VAL A 291 -4.18 -10.19 8.83
N VAL A 292 -3.20 -11.03 9.13
CA VAL A 292 -3.27 -11.92 10.31
C VAL A 292 -2.88 -11.20 11.61
N GLY A 293 -2.16 -10.08 11.51
CA GLY A 293 -1.69 -9.31 12.66
C GLY A 293 -2.73 -8.36 13.23
N ARG A 294 -3.53 -7.71 12.39
CA ARG A 294 -4.51 -6.71 12.83
C ARG A 294 -5.53 -7.22 13.86
N PRO A 295 -6.16 -8.41 13.72
CA PRO A 295 -7.13 -8.84 14.71
C PRO A 295 -6.43 -9.23 16.03
N VAL A 296 -5.21 -9.77 15.95
CA VAL A 296 -4.41 -10.14 17.12
C VAL A 296 -4.02 -8.90 17.92
N GLN A 297 -3.58 -7.83 17.24
CA GLN A 297 -3.26 -6.56 17.90
C GLN A 297 -4.50 -5.93 18.52
N TRP A 298 -5.61 -5.90 17.80
CA TRP A 298 -6.84 -5.33 18.33
C TRP A 298 -7.33 -6.08 19.58
N GLN A 299 -7.30 -7.41 19.55
CA GLN A 299 -7.64 -8.21 20.72
C GLN A 299 -6.71 -7.93 21.90
N PHE A 300 -5.39 -7.87 21.68
CA PHE A 300 -4.43 -7.50 22.72
C PHE A 300 -4.74 -6.13 23.33
N MET A 301 -5.08 -5.14 22.50
CA MET A 301 -5.45 -3.80 22.96
C MET A 301 -6.71 -3.83 23.83
N LYS A 302 -7.73 -4.60 23.46
CA LYS A 302 -8.95 -4.76 24.28
C LYS A 302 -8.64 -5.38 25.64
N ASP A 303 -7.80 -6.41 25.66
CA ASP A 303 -7.44 -7.14 26.87
C ASP A 303 -6.56 -6.33 27.83
N ASN A 304 -5.85 -5.30 27.33
CA ASN A 304 -4.84 -4.54 28.08
C ASN A 304 -5.05 -3.01 28.01
N TRP A 305 -6.28 -2.57 27.79
CA TRP A 305 -6.58 -1.19 27.39
C TRP A 305 -5.99 -0.11 28.29
N ASP A 306 -6.14 -0.24 29.61
CA ASP A 306 -5.64 0.76 30.55
C ASP A 306 -4.11 0.88 30.50
N ALA A 307 -3.41 -0.25 30.34
CA ALA A 307 -1.97 -0.27 30.18
C ALA A 307 -1.54 0.33 28.83
N VAL A 308 -2.30 0.07 27.76
CA VAL A 308 -2.08 0.65 26.43
C VAL A 308 -2.17 2.18 26.48
N ILE A 309 -3.27 2.72 27.03
CA ILE A 309 -3.47 4.17 27.12
C ILE A 309 -2.44 4.81 28.05
N THR A 310 -2.17 4.20 29.20
CA THR A 310 -1.14 4.67 30.14
C THR A 310 0.23 4.75 29.46
N LYS A 311 0.62 3.74 28.69
CA LYS A 311 1.91 3.73 28.00
C LYS A 311 2.00 4.80 26.91
N LEU A 312 0.94 4.98 26.12
CA LEU A 312 0.90 6.02 25.08
C LEU A 312 1.02 7.43 25.70
N GLY A 313 0.48 7.60 26.91
CA GLY A 313 0.86 8.64 27.87
C GLY A 313 0.39 10.07 27.56
N ASN A 314 0.06 10.39 26.30
CA ASN A 314 -0.50 11.69 25.94
C ASN A 314 -1.52 11.62 24.78
N PRO A 315 -2.47 12.57 24.72
CA PRO A 315 -3.51 12.64 23.69
C PRO A 315 -3.04 12.54 22.24
N VAL A 316 -1.94 13.20 21.87
CA VAL A 316 -1.45 13.25 20.49
C VAL A 316 -0.91 11.88 20.05
N VAL A 317 -0.18 11.21 20.93
CA VAL A 317 0.37 9.88 20.66
C VAL A 317 -0.75 8.83 20.63
N VAL A 318 -1.76 8.95 21.52
CA VAL A 318 -2.95 8.09 21.48
C VAL A 318 -3.70 8.25 20.16
N ASP A 319 -4.05 9.48 19.77
CA ASP A 319 -4.77 9.77 18.53
C ASP A 319 -4.08 9.19 17.29
N ARG A 320 -2.78 9.46 17.14
CA ARG A 320 -1.98 8.91 16.03
C ARG A 320 -1.94 7.39 16.05
N TYR A 321 -1.79 6.78 17.23
CA TYR A 321 -1.75 5.31 17.35
C TYR A 321 -3.09 4.69 16.95
N MET A 322 -4.22 5.23 17.40
CA MET A 322 -5.55 4.74 17.06
C MET A 322 -5.82 4.85 15.55
N ASN A 323 -5.46 5.99 14.93
CA ASN A 323 -5.61 6.17 13.48
C ASN A 323 -4.84 5.09 12.69
N LEU A 324 -3.58 4.82 13.06
CA LEU A 324 -2.72 3.90 12.30
C LEU A 324 -2.98 2.43 12.60
N SER A 325 -3.43 2.08 13.82
CA SER A 325 -3.62 0.69 14.26
C SER A 325 -4.99 0.11 13.92
N LEU A 326 -6.03 0.95 13.79
CA LEU A 326 -7.42 0.48 13.61
C LEU A 326 -7.99 0.69 12.19
N SER A 327 -7.41 1.58 11.38
CA SER A 327 -8.01 2.00 10.08
C SER A 327 -8.04 0.94 8.96
N ARG A 328 -7.53 -0.27 9.19
CA ARG A 328 -7.20 -1.20 8.10
C ARG A 328 -8.17 -2.38 7.94
N PHE A 329 -9.06 -2.63 8.89
CA PHE A 329 -10.09 -3.67 8.77
C PHE A 329 -10.95 -3.53 7.51
N THR A 330 -11.53 -4.65 7.09
CA THR A 330 -12.22 -4.85 5.81
C THR A 330 -13.60 -5.47 6.00
N ASP A 331 -14.09 -5.53 7.23
CA ASP A 331 -15.43 -6.03 7.58
C ASP A 331 -16.16 -5.02 8.46
N VAL A 332 -17.46 -4.86 8.22
CA VAL A 332 -18.31 -3.93 8.99
C VAL A 332 -18.42 -4.34 10.45
N SER A 333 -18.34 -5.63 10.77
CA SER A 333 -18.36 -6.14 12.15
C SER A 333 -17.22 -5.59 13.02
N ALA A 334 -16.08 -5.22 12.43
CA ALA A 334 -15.01 -4.54 13.16
C ALA A 334 -15.42 -3.15 13.63
N VAL A 335 -16.29 -2.44 12.89
CA VAL A 335 -16.84 -1.15 13.30
C VAL A 335 -17.73 -1.33 14.53
N GLU A 336 -18.61 -2.34 14.51
CA GLU A 336 -19.51 -2.64 15.62
C GLU A 336 -18.73 -3.02 16.89
N ASP A 337 -17.67 -3.85 16.76
CA ASP A 337 -16.82 -4.24 17.87
C ASP A 337 -16.05 -3.04 18.44
N ILE A 338 -15.51 -2.14 17.60
CA ILE A 338 -14.86 -0.90 18.04
C ILE A 338 -15.85 0.01 18.75
N GLU A 339 -17.04 0.23 18.20
CA GLU A 339 -18.06 1.08 18.81
C GLU A 339 -18.51 0.55 20.17
N LYS A 340 -18.78 -0.77 20.26
CA LYS A 340 -19.15 -1.43 21.51
C LYS A 340 -18.05 -1.32 22.56
N PHE A 341 -16.79 -1.55 22.17
CA PHE A 341 -15.66 -1.49 23.08
C PHE A 341 -15.37 -0.07 23.59
N MET A 342 -15.57 0.95 22.75
CA MET A 342 -15.28 2.35 23.10
C MET A 342 -16.43 3.04 23.84
N ALA A 343 -17.59 2.42 23.97
CA ALA A 343 -18.80 3.03 24.53
C ALA A 343 -18.63 3.52 25.99
N ASP A 344 -17.78 2.86 26.76
CA ASP A 344 -17.50 3.15 28.17
C ASP A 344 -16.07 3.69 28.40
N LYS A 345 -15.37 4.12 27.34
CA LYS A 345 -13.98 4.62 27.39
C LYS A 345 -13.91 6.13 27.19
N ASP A 346 -12.91 6.78 27.80
CA ASP A 346 -12.60 8.17 27.48
C ASP A 346 -11.95 8.27 26.10
N THR A 347 -12.74 8.75 25.13
CA THR A 347 -12.30 8.96 23.75
C THR A 347 -12.09 10.42 23.40
N SER A 348 -12.16 11.34 24.38
CA SER A 348 -12.13 12.79 24.16
C SER A 348 -10.96 13.25 23.30
N SER A 349 -9.79 12.62 23.46
CA SER A 349 -8.57 12.93 22.72
C SER A 349 -8.51 12.42 21.27
N PHE A 350 -9.35 11.46 20.88
CA PHE A 350 -9.30 10.81 19.57
C PHE A 350 -10.68 10.51 18.95
N ASN A 351 -11.75 11.17 19.42
CA ASN A 351 -13.13 10.93 18.98
C ASN A 351 -13.32 11.16 17.47
N ARG A 352 -12.77 12.26 16.93
CA ARG A 352 -12.77 12.54 15.48
C ARG A 352 -12.04 11.44 14.69
N THR A 353 -10.93 10.96 15.25
CA THR A 353 -10.16 9.87 14.65
C THR A 353 -10.95 8.56 14.65
N LEU A 354 -11.72 8.26 15.70
CA LEU A 354 -12.63 7.10 15.67
C LEU A 354 -13.66 7.22 14.55
N GLY A 355 -14.25 8.41 14.33
CA GLY A 355 -15.13 8.63 13.18
C GLY A 355 -14.44 8.28 11.86
N THR A 356 -13.24 8.83 11.65
CA THR A 356 -12.43 8.59 10.44
C THR A 356 -12.04 7.11 10.28
N VAL A 357 -11.65 6.43 11.36
CA VAL A 357 -11.32 4.99 11.38
C VAL A 357 -12.52 4.19 10.90
N LYS A 358 -13.71 4.46 11.46
CA LYS A 358 -14.94 3.74 11.11
C LYS A 358 -15.32 3.96 9.65
N ASP A 359 -15.21 5.18 9.14
CA ASP A 359 -15.53 5.48 7.75
C ASP A 359 -14.55 4.80 6.78
N LYS A 360 -13.25 4.75 7.12
CA LYS A 360 -12.26 3.97 6.36
C LYS A 360 -12.61 2.48 6.33
N ILE A 361 -12.97 1.89 7.48
CA ILE A 361 -13.35 0.47 7.55
C ILE A 361 -14.60 0.20 6.70
N ARG A 362 -15.64 1.05 6.81
CA ARG A 362 -16.86 0.95 5.99
C ARG A 362 -16.55 1.01 4.50
N GLY A 363 -15.73 1.96 4.06
CA GLY A 363 -15.32 2.08 2.66
C GLY A 363 -14.56 0.85 2.18
N ARG A 364 -13.64 0.32 2.99
CA ARG A 364 -12.88 -0.91 2.67
C ARG A 364 -13.78 -2.14 2.61
N ALA A 365 -14.74 -2.28 3.52
CA ALA A 365 -15.70 -3.37 3.53
C ALA A 365 -16.62 -3.33 2.31
N ALA A 366 -17.19 -2.17 1.99
CA ALA A 366 -18.02 -1.98 0.80
C ALA A 366 -17.24 -2.25 -0.49
N TYR A 367 -15.96 -1.85 -0.56
CA TYR A 367 -15.10 -2.17 -1.69
C TYR A 367 -14.86 -3.69 -1.81
N ARG A 368 -14.52 -4.35 -0.70
CA ARG A 368 -14.30 -5.80 -0.67
C ARG A 368 -15.54 -6.56 -1.12
N GLU A 369 -16.70 -6.26 -0.54
CA GLU A 369 -17.97 -6.92 -0.85
C GLU A 369 -18.34 -6.80 -2.33
N ARG A 370 -18.18 -5.60 -2.91
CA ARG A 370 -18.56 -5.32 -4.29
C ARG A 370 -17.65 -5.98 -5.34
N ASP A 371 -16.35 -6.00 -5.11
CA ASP A 371 -15.37 -6.33 -6.16
C ASP A 371 -14.73 -7.72 -6.02
N SER A 372 -14.87 -8.41 -4.87
CA SER A 372 -14.16 -9.68 -4.61
C SER A 372 -14.40 -10.74 -5.70
N GLU A 373 -15.65 -11.02 -6.06
CA GLU A 373 -15.97 -12.04 -7.06
C GLU A 373 -15.46 -11.67 -8.45
N LYS A 374 -15.71 -10.42 -8.90
CA LYS A 374 -15.24 -9.93 -10.21
C LYS A 374 -13.71 -9.94 -10.31
N LEU A 375 -13.03 -9.58 -9.22
CA LEU A 375 -11.57 -9.63 -9.13
C LEU A 375 -11.08 -11.07 -9.26
N LYS A 376 -11.70 -12.01 -8.55
CA LYS A 376 -11.34 -13.44 -8.58
C LYS A 376 -11.55 -14.05 -9.96
N GLU A 377 -12.68 -13.76 -10.61
CA GLU A 377 -12.97 -14.17 -11.98
C GLU A 377 -11.93 -13.64 -12.96
N TRP A 378 -11.62 -12.34 -12.89
CA TRP A 378 -10.62 -11.69 -13.75
C TRP A 378 -9.23 -12.29 -13.56
N LEU A 379 -8.79 -12.47 -12.31
CA LEU A 379 -7.49 -13.06 -11.99
C LEU A 379 -7.37 -14.49 -12.53
N SER A 380 -8.45 -15.27 -12.45
CA SER A 380 -8.49 -16.62 -12.99
C SER A 380 -8.46 -16.63 -14.52
N ALA A 381 -9.27 -15.79 -15.16
CA ALA A 381 -9.34 -15.68 -16.61
C ALA A 381 -8.01 -15.22 -17.25
N HIS A 382 -7.24 -14.39 -16.54
CA HIS A 382 -5.94 -13.91 -17.00
C HIS A 382 -4.76 -14.81 -16.58
N GLY A 383 -5.03 -15.96 -15.94
CA GLY A 383 -4.03 -16.98 -15.63
C GLY A 383 -3.16 -16.67 -14.40
N TYR A 384 -3.69 -15.92 -13.43
CA TYR A 384 -2.98 -15.57 -12.19
C TYR A 384 -3.33 -16.49 -11.00
N ALA A 385 -4.43 -17.25 -11.05
CA ALA A 385 -4.94 -18.11 -9.97
C ALA A 385 -4.05 -19.32 -9.63
#